data_AF-A0A7J6MZX0-F1
#
_entry.id   AF-A0A7J6MZX0-F1
#
_cell.length_a   1.000
_cell.length_b   1.000
_cell.length_c   1.000
_cell.angle_alpha   90.00
_cell.angle_beta   90.00
_cell.angle_gamma   90.00
#
_symmetry.space_group_name_H-M   'P 1'
#
loop_
_entity.id
_entity.type
_entity.pdbx_description
1 polymer ?
#
loop_
_entity_poly.entity_id
_entity_poly.type
_entity_poly.pdbx_seq_one_letter_code
_entity_poly.pdbx_strand_id
1 'polypeptide(L)'
;MTQRPCGDGEFWFEEQIHREMDAGRHSYSLVEDVRLEQRVKEICRRARVRGEKPPRIKGDSLWRRIEEEGLLPGRTWQSMKERWKKHICPAIEERYQQLRAQGKIPAEQERAASERLSESGDSELTDETSDSESESEFEEALSAAAPARDGASPIPMDDDMWGIRAGPEILAIEDKFRVSKEADTRELAQLIQGVLLRPGDSLVLQGMGAHSVNCAVKATTIAAQRFGASMPLTVHFTGPAPGMIMNSQRRDYEIWLVVRLADSLLTPDLPEETRALIVSMSTRVHALAGAIVSSLKENTPVDLHGIGPVCVHKMAEALTVAAEFCRKEKLPGELLTRPSFYQVQSDSGYTRSGDSTISGINLRVRLEDAFEIDRSLT
;
A
#
# COMPACT_ATOMS: atom_id res chain seq x y z
N MET A 1 45.98 -35.17 41.37
CA MET A 1 46.16 -34.69 39.98
C MET A 1 45.00 -35.23 39.16
N THR A 2 43.96 -34.41 38.97
CA THR A 2 42.73 -34.77 38.25
C THR A 2 42.74 -34.08 36.89
N GLN A 3 42.90 -34.86 35.83
CA GLN A 3 42.77 -34.39 34.45
C GLN A 3 41.30 -34.10 34.15
N ARG A 4 41.01 -32.92 33.62
CA ARG A 4 39.69 -32.57 33.05
C ARG A 4 39.68 -32.95 31.57
N PRO A 5 38.59 -33.53 31.05
CA PRO A 5 38.44 -33.76 29.61
C PRO A 5 38.16 -32.43 28.89
N CYS A 6 38.94 -32.15 27.85
CA CYS A 6 38.64 -31.10 26.87
C CYS A 6 37.47 -31.57 26.00
N GLY A 7 36.44 -30.74 25.86
CA GLY A 7 35.21 -31.08 25.15
C GLY A 7 35.31 -30.83 23.64
N ASP A 8 34.84 -31.80 22.87
CA ASP A 8 34.75 -31.84 21.40
C ASP A 8 33.64 -30.93 20.83
N GLY A 9 33.52 -29.70 21.33
CA GLY A 9 32.45 -28.76 20.96
C GLY A 9 32.78 -27.82 19.79
N GLU A 10 34.06 -27.61 19.48
CA GLU A 10 34.48 -26.61 18.49
C GLU A 10 34.54 -27.14 17.05
N PHE A 11 34.58 -28.46 16.86
CA PHE A 11 34.80 -29.06 15.53
C PHE A 11 33.54 -29.06 14.64
N TRP A 12 32.35 -29.14 15.23
CA TRP A 12 31.09 -29.16 14.49
C TRP A 12 30.71 -27.79 13.89
N PHE A 13 31.25 -26.69 14.43
CA PHE A 13 30.92 -25.34 13.97
C PHE A 13 31.71 -24.97 12.70
N GLU A 14 32.97 -25.40 12.58
CA GLU A 14 33.81 -25.12 11.41
C GLU A 14 33.42 -25.96 10.17
N GLU A 15 32.98 -27.20 10.38
CA GLU A 15 32.59 -28.09 9.27
C GLU A 15 31.26 -27.68 8.62
N GLN A 16 30.35 -27.07 9.40
CA GLN A 16 29.10 -26.51 8.88
C GLN A 16 29.32 -25.22 8.08
N ILE A 17 30.33 -24.43 8.44
CA ILE A 17 30.73 -23.21 7.70
C ILE A 17 31.28 -23.58 6.31
N HIS A 18 32.06 -24.66 6.19
CA HIS A 18 32.62 -25.06 4.90
C HIS A 18 31.59 -25.66 3.92
N ARG A 19 30.54 -26.35 4.41
CA ARG A 19 29.48 -26.89 3.53
C ARG A 19 28.57 -25.82 2.91
N GLU A 20 28.43 -24.65 3.52
CA GLU A 20 27.64 -23.55 2.95
C GLU A 20 28.40 -22.74 1.88
N MET A 21 29.73 -22.86 1.80
CA MET A 21 30.56 -22.06 0.88
C MET A 21 30.47 -22.50 -0.59
N ASP A 22 30.01 -23.72 -0.90
CA ASP A 22 29.93 -24.23 -2.28
C ASP A 22 28.58 -24.00 -2.98
N ALA A 23 27.56 -23.49 -2.26
CA ALA A 23 26.24 -23.18 -2.81
C ALA A 23 26.16 -21.72 -3.32
N GLY A 24 26.81 -21.42 -4.44
CA GLY A 24 26.38 -20.37 -5.37
C GLY A 24 26.32 -18.92 -4.86
N ARG A 25 27.45 -18.33 -4.45
CA ARG A 25 27.83 -16.89 -4.48
C ARG A 25 26.84 -15.75 -4.07
N HIS A 26 25.60 -15.99 -3.68
CA HIS A 26 24.58 -14.93 -3.55
C HIS A 26 23.82 -14.89 -2.23
N SER A 27 23.97 -15.88 -1.35
CA SER A 27 23.42 -15.81 0.02
C SER A 27 24.44 -15.21 0.98
N TYR A 28 23.97 -14.33 1.87
CA TYR A 28 24.74 -13.89 3.03
C TYR A 28 24.71 -14.98 4.08
N SER A 29 25.88 -15.37 4.57
CA SER A 29 26.05 -16.20 5.75
C SER A 29 25.70 -15.41 7.02
N LEU A 30 25.38 -16.14 8.10
CA LEU A 30 25.14 -15.55 9.41
C LEU A 30 26.36 -14.76 9.91
N VAL A 31 27.57 -15.22 9.58
CA VAL A 31 28.83 -14.54 9.94
C VAL A 31 28.93 -13.18 9.26
N GLU A 32 28.54 -13.07 7.99
CA GLU A 32 28.50 -11.80 7.26
C GLU A 32 27.48 -10.83 7.86
N ASP A 33 26.29 -11.32 8.24
CA ASP A 33 25.25 -10.52 8.90
C ASP A 33 25.75 -9.94 10.24
N VAL A 34 26.42 -10.76 11.06
CA VAL A 34 27.00 -10.32 12.35
C VAL A 34 28.11 -9.29 12.13
N ARG A 35 28.97 -9.48 11.11
CA ARG A 35 30.01 -8.49 10.76
C ARG A 35 29.41 -7.15 10.35
N LEU A 36 28.35 -7.17 9.53
CA LEU A 36 27.61 -5.96 9.15
C LEU A 36 27.01 -5.26 10.38
N GLU A 37 26.34 -6.01 11.26
CA GLU A 37 25.77 -5.48 12.51
C GLU A 37 26.82 -4.80 13.39
N GLN A 38 27.93 -5.48 13.63
CA GLN A 38 29.03 -4.94 14.43
C GLN A 38 29.64 -3.69 13.79
N ARG A 39 29.80 -3.68 12.46
CA ARG A 39 30.39 -2.53 11.77
C ARG A 39 29.49 -1.30 11.81
N VAL A 40 28.19 -1.45 11.56
CA VAL A 40 27.22 -0.35 11.65
C VAL A 40 27.20 0.21 13.08
N LYS A 41 27.20 -0.66 14.10
CA LYS A 41 27.29 -0.24 15.51
C LYS A 41 28.56 0.54 15.80
N GLU A 42 29.70 0.09 15.30
CA GLU A 42 30.99 0.73 15.51
C GLU A 42 31.06 2.12 14.85
N ILE A 43 30.57 2.26 13.62
CA ILE A 43 30.51 3.55 12.92
C ILE A 43 29.62 4.54 13.70
N CYS A 44 28.44 4.10 14.13
CA CYS A 44 27.54 4.92 14.96
C CYS A 44 28.17 5.30 16.31
N ARG A 45 28.91 4.38 16.94
CA ARG A 45 29.62 4.63 18.19
C ARG A 45 30.74 5.67 18.02
N ARG A 46 31.55 5.56 16.96
CA ARG A 46 32.63 6.52 16.66
C ARG A 46 32.09 7.93 16.40
N ALA A 47 31.02 8.06 15.63
CA ALA A 47 30.38 9.35 15.39
C ALA A 47 29.97 10.01 16.71
N ARG A 48 29.33 9.26 17.61
CA ARG A 48 28.94 9.76 18.95
C ARG A 48 30.12 10.23 19.79
N VAL A 49 31.22 9.47 19.82
CA VAL A 49 32.43 9.84 20.58
C VAL A 49 33.04 11.15 20.05
N ARG A 50 32.89 11.42 18.75
CA ARG A 50 33.35 12.66 18.11
C ARG A 50 32.37 13.83 18.24
N GLY A 51 31.19 13.63 18.83
CA GLY A 51 30.11 14.62 18.82
C GLY A 51 29.49 14.82 17.42
N GLU A 52 29.79 13.92 16.47
CA GLU A 52 29.20 13.93 15.14
C GLU A 52 27.81 13.26 15.18
N LYS A 53 26.90 13.76 14.34
CA LYS A 53 25.61 13.10 14.13
C LYS A 53 25.85 11.71 13.50
N PRO A 54 25.34 10.61 14.08
CA PRO A 54 25.53 9.29 13.49
C PRO A 54 24.93 9.26 12.07
N PRO A 55 25.60 8.59 11.11
CA PRO A 55 25.13 8.54 9.74
C PRO A 55 23.74 7.88 9.68
N ARG A 56 22.87 8.41 8.82
CA ARG A 56 21.54 7.83 8.62
C ARG A 56 21.71 6.43 8.00
N ILE A 57 21.23 5.39 8.69
CA ILE A 57 21.28 4.00 8.22
C ILE A 57 20.56 3.83 6.86
N LYS A 58 19.59 4.70 6.54
CA LYS A 58 18.88 4.70 5.25
C LYS A 58 19.67 5.32 4.10
N GLY A 59 20.68 6.14 4.38
CA GLY A 59 21.48 6.85 3.37
C GLY A 59 22.58 5.97 2.76
N ASP A 60 23.00 6.29 1.54
CA ASP A 60 23.97 5.47 0.78
C ASP A 60 25.41 5.61 1.27
N SER A 61 25.76 6.76 1.86
CA SER A 61 27.12 7.07 2.30
C SER A 61 27.68 6.09 3.32
N LEU A 62 26.84 5.60 4.25
CA LEU A 62 27.23 4.58 5.22
C LEU A 62 27.66 3.28 4.52
N TRP A 63 26.88 2.85 3.53
CA TRP A 63 27.07 1.57 2.87
C TRP A 63 28.24 1.59 1.89
N ARG A 64 28.40 2.69 1.13
CA ARG A 64 29.58 2.90 0.27
C ARG A 64 30.86 2.87 1.07
N ARG A 65 30.88 3.53 2.24
CA ARG A 65 32.03 3.46 3.16
C ARG A 65 32.33 2.02 3.63
N ILE A 66 31.31 1.24 3.96
CA ILE A 66 31.50 -0.16 4.39
C ILE A 66 32.08 -1.02 3.25
N GLU A 67 31.67 -0.77 2.02
CA GLU A 67 32.21 -1.40 0.81
C GLU A 67 33.66 -0.98 0.53
N GLU A 68 33.97 0.32 0.60
CA GLU A 68 35.33 0.86 0.46
C GLU A 68 36.29 0.28 1.50
N GLU A 69 35.81 0.03 2.72
CA GLU A 69 36.56 -0.63 3.79
C GLU A 69 36.77 -2.14 3.54
N GLY A 70 36.15 -2.70 2.50
CA GLY A 70 36.31 -4.11 2.12
C GLY A 70 35.76 -5.09 3.15
N LEU A 71 34.74 -4.68 3.94
CA LEU A 71 34.22 -5.52 5.04
C LEU A 71 33.79 -6.90 4.56
N LEU A 72 33.12 -6.95 3.40
CA LEU A 72 32.63 -8.15 2.74
C LEU A 72 33.12 -8.19 1.27
N PRO A 73 34.27 -8.81 0.98
CA PRO A 73 34.84 -8.86 -0.35
C PRO A 73 33.85 -9.44 -1.39
N GLY A 74 33.67 -8.75 -2.51
CA GLY A 74 32.77 -9.18 -3.58
C GLY A 74 31.28 -8.91 -3.33
N ARG A 75 30.92 -8.19 -2.25
CA ARG A 75 29.56 -7.67 -2.03
C ARG A 75 29.52 -6.18 -2.34
N THR A 76 28.47 -5.77 -3.06
CA THR A 76 28.25 -4.35 -3.34
C THR A 76 27.57 -3.64 -2.17
N TRP A 77 27.77 -2.33 -2.04
CA TRP A 77 27.08 -1.54 -1.01
C TRP A 77 25.54 -1.65 -1.10
N GLN A 78 24.97 -1.75 -2.31
CA GLN A 78 23.53 -1.94 -2.51
C GLN A 78 23.07 -3.28 -1.93
N SER A 79 23.84 -4.34 -2.17
CA SER A 79 23.56 -5.68 -1.63
C SER A 79 23.56 -5.67 -0.10
N MET A 80 24.54 -5.01 0.52
CA MET A 80 24.65 -4.92 1.98
C MET A 80 23.49 -4.10 2.57
N LYS A 81 23.12 -2.99 1.93
CA LYS A 81 21.97 -2.15 2.32
C LYS A 81 20.66 -2.92 2.26
N GLU A 82 20.41 -3.65 1.17
CA GLU A 82 19.20 -4.45 1.00
C GLU A 82 19.15 -5.61 2.00
N ARG A 83 20.29 -6.29 2.22
CA ARG A 83 20.40 -7.35 3.25
C ARG A 83 20.09 -6.81 4.64
N TRP A 84 20.63 -5.64 4.98
CA TRP A 84 20.35 -4.97 6.24
C TRP A 84 18.86 -4.70 6.42
N LYS A 85 18.24 -4.07 5.42
CA LYS A 85 16.83 -3.66 5.47
C LYS A 85 15.89 -4.85 5.58
N LYS A 86 16.14 -5.92 4.84
CA LYS A 86 15.22 -7.08 4.74
C LYS A 86 15.43 -8.13 5.82
N HIS A 87 16.65 -8.32 6.31
CA HIS A 87 16.97 -9.46 7.18
C HIS A 87 17.55 -9.05 8.53
N ILE A 88 18.57 -8.19 8.55
CA ILE A 88 19.30 -7.87 9.79
C ILE A 88 18.46 -6.93 10.68
N CYS A 89 17.88 -5.87 10.11
CA CYS A 89 17.09 -4.89 10.87
C CYS A 89 15.86 -5.51 11.54
N PRO A 90 15.02 -6.32 10.86
CA PRO A 90 13.91 -7.02 11.50
C PRO A 90 14.36 -7.97 12.63
N ALA A 91 15.46 -8.71 12.43
CA ALA A 91 15.99 -9.63 13.45
C ALA A 91 16.51 -8.90 14.70
N ILE A 92 17.11 -7.71 14.53
CA ILE A 92 17.52 -6.85 15.66
C ILE A 92 16.30 -6.34 16.42
N GLU A 93 15.27 -5.88 15.70
CA GLU A 93 14.02 -5.38 16.28
C GLU A 93 13.32 -6.48 17.08
N GLU A 94 13.21 -7.69 16.52
CA GLU A 94 12.64 -8.85 17.21
C GLU A 94 13.43 -9.18 18.49
N ARG A 95 14.77 -9.23 18.42
CA ARG A 95 15.62 -9.47 19.59
C ARG A 95 15.43 -8.39 20.66
N TYR A 96 15.27 -7.13 20.25
CA TYR A 96 15.00 -6.03 21.17
C TYR A 96 13.65 -6.19 21.86
N GLN A 97 12.59 -6.55 21.12
CA GLN A 97 11.27 -6.82 21.69
C GLN A 97 11.28 -7.99 22.68
N GLN A 98 12.02 -9.06 22.37
CA GLN A 98 12.21 -10.20 23.28
C GLN A 98 12.93 -9.78 24.58
N LEU A 99 14.00 -9.00 24.49
CA LEU A 99 14.72 -8.49 25.67
C LEU A 99 13.84 -7.56 26.52
N ARG A 100 13.00 -6.74 25.87
CA ARG A 100 12.02 -5.88 26.52
C ARG A 100 10.98 -6.70 27.29
N ALA A 101 10.40 -7.72 26.65
CA ALA A 101 9.43 -8.62 27.28
C ALA A 101 10.03 -9.39 28.48
N GLN A 102 11.33 -9.68 28.44
CA GLN A 102 12.06 -10.30 29.54
C GLN A 102 12.47 -9.33 30.66
N GLY A 103 12.17 -8.03 30.54
CA GLY A 103 12.59 -7.01 31.51
C GLY A 103 14.10 -6.81 31.60
N LYS A 104 14.86 -7.26 30.58
CA LYS A 104 16.33 -7.15 30.54
C LYS A 104 16.82 -5.78 30.07
N ILE A 105 15.91 -4.95 29.58
CA ILE A 105 16.21 -3.57 29.18
C ILE A 105 15.91 -2.65 30.37
N PRO A 106 16.92 -1.96 30.93
CA PRO A 106 16.69 -1.00 32.00
C PRO A 106 15.73 0.11 31.53
N ALA A 107 14.72 0.43 32.35
CA ALA A 107 13.72 1.46 32.03
C ALA A 107 14.34 2.83 31.69
N GLU A 108 15.52 3.13 32.22
CA GLU A 108 16.29 4.34 31.90
C GLU A 108 16.76 4.38 30.44
N GLN A 109 17.19 3.24 29.88
CA GLN A 109 17.59 3.15 28.47
C GLN A 109 16.41 3.33 27.53
N GLU A 110 15.23 2.86 27.94
CA GLU A 110 13.99 3.00 27.17
C GLU A 110 13.51 4.46 27.14
N ARG A 111 13.50 5.15 28.29
CA ARG A 111 13.18 6.59 28.35
C ARG A 111 14.13 7.42 27.50
N ALA A 112 15.45 7.18 27.63
CA ALA A 112 16.45 7.89 26.84
C ALA A 112 16.32 7.63 25.32
N ALA A 113 15.83 6.46 24.90
CA ALA A 113 15.56 6.17 23.51
C ALA A 113 14.31 6.91 22.99
N SER A 114 13.24 6.96 23.80
CA SER A 114 12.01 7.67 23.47
C SER A 114 12.19 9.18 23.40
N GLU A 115 12.89 9.80 24.36
CA GLU A 115 13.17 11.24 24.37
C GLU A 115 13.98 11.68 23.14
N ARG A 116 14.97 10.88 22.73
CA ARG A 116 15.78 11.15 21.53
C ARG A 116 14.99 11.03 20.23
N LEU A 117 14.01 10.13 20.18
CA LEU A 117 13.13 10.00 19.03
C LEU A 117 12.22 11.23 18.90
N SER A 118 11.69 11.76 20.01
CA SER A 118 10.89 12.99 20.00
C SER A 118 11.69 14.24 19.65
N GLU A 119 12.95 14.37 20.10
CA GLU A 119 13.78 15.54 19.79
C GLU A 119 14.24 15.59 18.31
N SER A 120 14.23 14.46 17.61
CA SER A 120 14.69 14.37 16.22
C SER A 120 13.62 14.68 15.17
N GLY A 121 12.38 14.96 15.59
CA GLY A 121 11.21 15.08 14.73
C GLY A 121 11.01 16.43 14.02
N ASP A 122 11.56 17.54 14.52
CA ASP A 122 11.13 18.89 14.10
C ASP A 122 12.19 19.76 13.40
N SER A 123 13.39 19.24 13.10
CA SER A 123 14.37 19.99 12.31
C SER A 123 14.32 19.59 10.84
N GLU A 124 13.41 20.26 10.14
CA GLU A 124 13.55 20.83 8.80
C GLU A 124 14.92 20.60 8.12
N LEU A 125 14.91 19.92 6.97
CA LEU A 125 15.93 20.02 5.93
C LEU A 125 15.39 19.45 4.61
N THR A 126 15.15 20.38 3.70
CA THR A 126 15.02 20.18 2.26
C THR A 126 16.22 19.39 1.74
N ASP A 127 15.95 18.20 1.19
CA ASP A 127 16.95 17.36 0.54
C ASP A 127 17.00 17.78 -0.93
N GLU A 128 17.76 18.84 -1.22
CA GLU A 128 18.21 19.13 -2.58
C GLU A 128 19.33 18.16 -2.94
N THR A 129 18.98 17.03 -3.55
CA THR A 129 19.88 16.34 -4.46
C THR A 129 19.13 15.95 -5.73
N SER A 130 19.32 16.85 -6.71
CA SER A 130 19.21 16.65 -8.16
C SER A 130 19.83 15.33 -8.62
N ASP A 131 19.03 14.47 -9.25
CA ASP A 131 19.39 13.67 -10.43
C ASP A 131 18.12 13.00 -10.98
N SER A 132 17.36 13.71 -11.82
CA SER A 132 16.19 13.17 -12.53
C SER A 132 15.88 13.91 -13.83
N GLU A 133 16.79 13.85 -14.83
CA GLU A 133 16.51 14.32 -16.20
C GLU A 133 15.61 13.35 -17.02
N SER A 134 14.81 12.49 -16.38
CA SER A 134 13.91 11.57 -17.11
C SER A 134 12.47 11.50 -16.56
N GLU A 135 12.11 12.34 -15.58
CA GLU A 135 10.73 12.38 -15.03
C GLU A 135 9.91 13.58 -15.52
N SER A 136 10.52 14.55 -16.22
CA SER A 136 9.84 15.80 -16.61
C SER A 136 8.77 15.62 -17.70
N GLU A 137 8.93 14.67 -18.63
CA GLU A 137 7.94 14.47 -19.72
C GLU A 137 6.64 13.80 -19.23
N PHE A 138 6.66 13.09 -18.10
CA PHE A 138 5.46 12.39 -17.60
C PHE A 138 4.61 13.26 -16.64
N GLU A 139 5.23 14.20 -15.90
CA GLU A 139 4.50 15.18 -15.10
C GLU A 139 3.81 16.25 -15.98
N GLU A 140 4.37 16.57 -17.14
CA GLU A 140 3.79 17.56 -18.06
C GLU A 140 2.42 17.14 -18.60
N ALA A 141 2.18 15.84 -18.84
CA ALA A 141 0.89 15.33 -19.27
C ALA A 141 -0.20 15.34 -18.17
N LEU A 142 0.19 15.24 -16.89
CA LEU A 142 -0.72 15.37 -15.75
C LEU A 142 -0.97 16.85 -15.38
N SER A 143 -0.01 17.73 -15.65
CA SER A 143 -0.12 19.18 -15.49
C SER A 143 -1.01 19.80 -16.58
N ALA A 144 -0.87 19.36 -17.85
CA ALA A 144 -1.59 19.91 -18.99
C ALA A 144 -3.11 19.67 -18.97
N ALA A 145 -3.61 18.76 -18.13
CA ALA A 145 -5.03 18.47 -18.00
C ALA A 145 -5.70 19.16 -16.80
N ALA A 146 -4.96 19.97 -16.03
CA ALA A 146 -5.54 20.84 -15.02
C ALA A 146 -5.73 22.24 -15.62
N PRO A 147 -6.95 22.78 -15.75
CA PRO A 147 -7.10 24.18 -16.12
C PRO A 147 -6.39 25.02 -15.05
N ALA A 148 -5.40 25.81 -15.48
CA ALA A 148 -4.71 26.78 -14.66
C ALA A 148 -5.73 27.77 -14.08
N ARG A 149 -6.26 27.45 -12.90
CA ARG A 149 -7.07 28.37 -12.11
C ARG A 149 -6.12 29.17 -11.24
N ASP A 150 -5.52 30.20 -11.85
CA ASP A 150 -4.89 31.29 -11.11
C ASP A 150 -5.93 31.89 -10.15
N GLY A 151 -5.74 31.67 -8.86
CA GLY A 151 -6.52 32.33 -7.80
C GLY A 151 -7.40 31.44 -6.92
N ALA A 152 -7.37 30.11 -7.05
CA ALA A 152 -8.00 29.25 -6.04
C ALA A 152 -7.07 29.16 -4.81
N SER A 153 -7.41 29.90 -3.73
CA SER A 153 -6.74 29.74 -2.43
C SER A 153 -6.74 28.26 -2.04
N PRO A 154 -5.62 27.71 -1.54
CA PRO A 154 -5.59 26.34 -1.04
C PRO A 154 -6.70 26.18 0.01
N ILE A 155 -7.62 25.25 -0.25
CA ILE A 155 -8.77 24.99 0.62
C ILE A 155 -8.19 24.68 2.01
N PRO A 156 -8.57 25.42 3.07
CA PRO A 156 -8.08 25.16 4.41
C PRO A 156 -8.39 23.71 4.78
N MET A 157 -7.33 22.94 5.05
CA MET A 157 -7.43 21.53 5.44
C MET A 157 -7.78 21.46 6.92
N ASP A 158 -9.07 21.54 7.25
CA ASP A 158 -9.52 21.16 8.58
C ASP A 158 -9.29 19.65 8.77
N ASP A 159 -8.80 19.23 9.94
CA ASP A 159 -8.60 17.81 10.29
C ASP A 159 -9.92 16.97 10.22
N ASP A 160 -11.07 17.64 10.14
CA ASP A 160 -12.39 17.06 9.85
C ASP A 160 -12.58 16.64 8.37
N MET A 161 -11.62 16.89 7.48
CA MET A 161 -11.70 16.58 6.06
C MET A 161 -11.69 15.07 5.75
N TRP A 162 -11.32 14.22 6.72
CA TRP A 162 -11.52 12.76 6.64
C TRP A 162 -12.95 12.32 7.02
N GLY A 163 -13.89 13.26 7.19
CA GLY A 163 -15.30 13.02 7.46
C GLY A 163 -16.07 12.24 6.38
N ILE A 164 -15.38 11.58 5.44
CA ILE A 164 -15.99 10.65 4.48
C ILE A 164 -16.40 9.40 5.24
N ARG A 165 -17.62 9.44 5.78
CA ARG A 165 -18.18 8.37 6.60
C ARG A 165 -19.19 7.58 5.80
N ALA A 166 -19.30 6.30 6.12
CA ALA A 166 -20.42 5.48 5.67
C ALA A 166 -21.74 6.14 6.09
N GLY A 167 -22.63 6.37 5.14
CA GLY A 167 -23.98 6.88 5.42
C GLY A 167 -24.84 5.86 6.17
N PRO A 168 -25.97 6.30 6.75
CA PRO A 168 -26.86 5.42 7.51
C PRO A 168 -27.34 4.20 6.72
N GLU A 169 -27.50 4.33 5.41
CA GLU A 169 -27.87 3.25 4.49
C GLU A 169 -26.80 2.15 4.42
N ILE A 170 -25.51 2.51 4.43
CA ILE A 170 -24.40 1.54 4.43
C ILE A 170 -24.30 0.86 5.80
N LEU A 171 -24.57 1.61 6.87
CA LEU A 171 -24.60 1.08 8.23
C LEU A 171 -25.76 0.09 8.46
N ALA A 172 -26.86 0.24 7.72
CA ALA A 172 -28.02 -0.66 7.80
C ALA A 172 -27.81 -2.03 7.13
N ILE A 173 -26.78 -2.18 6.27
CA ILE A 173 -26.49 -3.46 5.61
C ILE A 173 -26.07 -4.50 6.65
N GLU A 174 -26.77 -5.65 6.71
CA GLU A 174 -26.51 -6.70 7.71
C GLU A 174 -25.23 -7.48 7.39
N ASP A 175 -25.02 -7.81 6.12
CA ASP A 175 -23.92 -8.63 5.63
C ASP A 175 -22.60 -7.83 5.56
N LYS A 176 -21.90 -7.74 6.70
CA LYS A 176 -20.60 -7.06 6.81
C LYS A 176 -19.48 -8.05 7.11
N PHE A 177 -18.46 -8.08 6.26
CA PHE A 177 -17.33 -9.00 6.38
C PHE A 177 -16.02 -8.24 6.46
N ARG A 178 -15.16 -8.61 7.42
CA ARG A 178 -13.81 -8.07 7.53
C ARG A 178 -12.84 -8.90 6.69
N VAL A 179 -12.09 -8.25 5.83
CA VAL A 179 -11.14 -8.90 4.92
C VAL A 179 -9.74 -8.80 5.51
N SER A 180 -9.10 -9.95 5.72
CA SER A 180 -7.68 -10.00 6.13
C SER A 180 -6.75 -9.89 4.92
N LYS A 181 -5.48 -9.55 5.17
CA LYS A 181 -4.44 -9.53 4.14
C LYS A 181 -4.10 -10.93 3.60
N GLU A 182 -4.41 -11.99 4.36
CA GLU A 182 -4.24 -13.41 3.99
C GLU A 182 -5.51 -14.04 3.41
N ALA A 183 -6.60 -13.29 3.23
CA ALA A 183 -7.85 -13.85 2.71
C ALA A 183 -7.66 -14.44 1.30
N ASP A 184 -8.17 -15.65 1.07
CA ASP A 184 -8.22 -16.24 -0.26
C ASP A 184 -9.27 -15.51 -1.11
N THR A 185 -8.84 -14.95 -2.25
CA THR A 185 -9.71 -14.13 -3.09
C THR A 185 -10.79 -14.94 -3.81
N ARG A 186 -10.59 -16.24 -4.03
CA ARG A 186 -11.57 -17.11 -4.70
C ARG A 186 -12.65 -17.56 -3.73
N GLU A 187 -12.28 -17.90 -2.49
CA GLU A 187 -13.25 -18.20 -1.43
C GLU A 187 -14.08 -16.96 -1.11
N LEU A 188 -13.44 -15.79 -0.99
CA LEU A 188 -14.15 -14.53 -0.79
C LEU A 188 -15.09 -14.21 -1.97
N ALA A 189 -14.70 -14.50 -3.21
CA ALA A 189 -15.57 -14.33 -4.36
C ALA A 189 -16.78 -15.29 -4.33
N GLN A 190 -16.60 -16.53 -3.86
CA GLN A 190 -17.72 -17.47 -3.66
C GLN A 190 -18.68 -16.98 -2.58
N LEU A 191 -18.16 -16.41 -1.50
CA LEU A 191 -18.98 -15.79 -0.45
C LEU A 191 -19.81 -14.64 -1.02
N ILE A 192 -19.22 -13.74 -1.81
CA ILE A 192 -19.96 -12.65 -2.46
C ILE A 192 -21.13 -13.19 -3.29
N GLN A 193 -20.90 -14.26 -4.06
CA GLN A 193 -21.95 -14.88 -4.86
C GLN A 193 -23.04 -15.56 -4.03
N GLY A 194 -22.67 -16.13 -2.87
CA GLY A 194 -23.62 -16.78 -1.97
C GLY A 194 -24.53 -15.79 -1.23
N VAL A 195 -24.07 -14.56 -1.03
CA VAL A 195 -24.83 -13.48 -0.38
C VAL A 195 -25.68 -12.70 -1.38
N LEU A 196 -25.13 -12.36 -2.56
CA LEU A 196 -25.80 -11.57 -3.58
C LEU A 196 -26.63 -12.45 -4.53
N LEU A 197 -27.82 -12.84 -4.09
CA LEU A 197 -28.67 -13.80 -4.83
C LEU A 197 -29.70 -13.11 -5.73
N ARG A 198 -30.15 -11.92 -5.34
CA ARG A 198 -31.20 -11.15 -6.00
C ARG A 198 -30.72 -9.74 -6.31
N PRO A 199 -31.22 -9.14 -7.40
CA PRO A 199 -30.99 -7.73 -7.67
C PRO A 199 -31.37 -6.88 -6.44
N GLY A 200 -30.50 -5.93 -6.09
CA GLY A 200 -30.67 -5.06 -4.92
C GLY A 200 -30.02 -5.60 -3.65
N ASP A 201 -29.65 -6.89 -3.61
CA ASP A 201 -28.87 -7.44 -2.51
C ASP A 201 -27.53 -6.68 -2.43
N SER A 202 -27.05 -6.49 -1.19
CA SER A 202 -25.83 -5.74 -0.92
C SER A 202 -25.07 -6.32 0.25
N LEU A 203 -23.74 -6.20 0.21
CA LEU A 203 -22.85 -6.57 1.31
C LEU A 203 -21.73 -5.54 1.45
N VAL A 204 -21.08 -5.55 2.61
CA VAL A 204 -19.92 -4.69 2.89
C VAL A 204 -18.69 -5.53 3.13
N LEU A 205 -17.60 -5.23 2.41
CA LEU A 205 -16.27 -5.76 2.70
C LEU A 205 -15.41 -4.67 3.35
N GLN A 206 -14.92 -4.93 4.56
CA GLN A 206 -14.09 -4.01 5.34
C GLN A 206 -12.62 -4.39 5.19
N GLY A 207 -11.86 -3.57 4.45
CA GLY A 207 -10.44 -3.77 4.23
C GLY A 207 -9.60 -2.79 5.03
N MET A 208 -8.68 -3.30 5.86
CA MET A 208 -7.67 -2.47 6.53
C MET A 208 -6.32 -2.56 5.82
N GLY A 209 -5.85 -1.43 5.31
CA GLY A 209 -4.58 -1.33 4.60
C GLY A 209 -4.59 -1.95 3.19
N ALA A 210 -3.49 -1.74 2.47
CA ALA A 210 -3.46 -1.95 1.03
C ALA A 210 -3.71 -3.40 0.58
N HIS A 211 -3.19 -4.39 1.31
CA HIS A 211 -3.32 -5.80 0.93
C HIS A 211 -4.76 -6.30 1.09
N SER A 212 -5.40 -5.98 2.20
CA SER A 212 -6.79 -6.35 2.50
C SER A 212 -7.76 -5.73 1.49
N VAL A 213 -7.59 -4.43 1.21
CA VAL A 213 -8.40 -3.73 0.18
C VAL A 213 -8.21 -4.35 -1.19
N ASN A 214 -6.96 -4.65 -1.58
CA ASN A 214 -6.69 -5.32 -2.85
C ASN A 214 -7.29 -6.74 -2.93
N CYS A 215 -7.30 -7.50 -1.83
CA CYS A 215 -7.97 -8.80 -1.79
C CYS A 215 -9.47 -8.65 -1.97
N ALA A 216 -10.10 -7.69 -1.29
CA ALA A 216 -11.52 -7.39 -1.43
C ALA A 216 -11.88 -7.01 -2.88
N VAL A 217 -11.16 -6.05 -3.48
CA VAL A 217 -11.40 -5.64 -4.88
C VAL A 217 -11.20 -6.80 -5.85
N LYS A 218 -10.14 -7.62 -5.68
CA LYS A 218 -9.92 -8.80 -6.52
C LYS A 218 -11.04 -9.83 -6.40
N ALA A 219 -11.48 -10.12 -5.18
CA ALA A 219 -12.60 -11.04 -4.95
C ALA A 219 -13.88 -10.53 -5.61
N THR A 220 -14.19 -9.24 -5.47
CA THR A 220 -15.34 -8.63 -6.15
C THR A 220 -15.20 -8.66 -7.67
N THR A 221 -13.99 -8.47 -8.20
CA THR A 221 -13.72 -8.59 -9.65
C THR A 221 -13.99 -10.01 -10.15
N ILE A 222 -13.53 -11.03 -9.42
CA ILE A 222 -13.78 -12.45 -9.75
C ILE A 222 -15.27 -12.75 -9.67
N ALA A 223 -15.97 -12.25 -8.65
CA ALA A 223 -17.41 -12.43 -8.50
C ALA A 223 -18.16 -11.77 -9.67
N ALA A 224 -17.79 -10.53 -10.05
CA ALA A 224 -18.39 -9.79 -11.16
C ALA A 224 -18.26 -10.56 -12.49
N GLN A 225 -17.09 -11.14 -12.76
CA GLN A 225 -16.89 -11.99 -13.94
C GLN A 225 -17.81 -13.21 -13.95
N ARG A 226 -18.12 -13.80 -12.79
CA ARG A 226 -18.99 -14.98 -12.69
C ARG A 226 -20.47 -14.66 -12.79
N PHE A 227 -20.92 -13.50 -12.30
CA PHE A 227 -22.29 -13.03 -12.53
C PHE A 227 -22.55 -12.70 -14.01
N GLY A 228 -21.50 -12.25 -14.72
CA GLY A 228 -21.57 -11.96 -16.14
C GLY A 228 -22.31 -10.66 -16.46
N ALA A 229 -22.58 -10.42 -17.75
CA ALA A 229 -23.17 -9.17 -18.22
C ALA A 229 -24.65 -8.98 -17.84
N SER A 230 -25.37 -10.06 -17.53
CA SER A 230 -26.79 -10.00 -17.18
C SER A 230 -27.06 -9.50 -15.76
N MET A 231 -26.09 -9.60 -14.86
CA MET A 231 -26.23 -9.21 -13.46
C MET A 231 -24.95 -8.49 -12.99
N PRO A 232 -24.71 -7.27 -13.49
CA PRO A 232 -23.46 -6.57 -13.19
C PRO A 232 -23.36 -6.23 -11.70
N LEU A 233 -22.18 -6.47 -11.13
CA LEU A 233 -21.84 -5.98 -9.80
C LEU A 233 -21.38 -4.53 -9.87
N THR A 234 -21.88 -3.70 -8.97
CA THR A 234 -21.37 -2.35 -8.72
C THR A 234 -20.69 -2.30 -7.35
N VAL A 235 -19.69 -1.43 -7.26
CA VAL A 235 -18.92 -1.20 -6.05
C VAL A 235 -18.95 0.28 -5.73
N HIS A 236 -19.26 0.59 -4.48
CA HIS A 236 -19.15 1.92 -3.90
C HIS A 236 -18.10 1.90 -2.79
N PHE A 237 -17.17 2.85 -2.82
CA PHE A 237 -16.09 2.97 -1.84
C PHE A 237 -16.43 4.05 -0.83
N THR A 238 -16.29 3.74 0.45
CA THR A 238 -16.53 4.69 1.53
C THR A 238 -15.53 4.51 2.67
N GLY A 239 -15.42 5.53 3.52
CA GLY A 239 -14.66 5.43 4.76
C GLY A 239 -15.41 4.67 5.86
N PRO A 240 -14.79 4.49 7.04
CA PRO A 240 -15.36 3.71 8.12
C PRO A 240 -16.61 4.39 8.73
N ALA A 241 -17.30 3.64 9.60
CA ALA A 241 -18.44 4.14 10.34
C ALA A 241 -18.11 5.41 11.16
N PRO A 242 -19.10 6.30 11.39
CA PRO A 242 -18.99 7.36 12.35
C PRO A 242 -18.54 6.87 13.73
N GLY A 243 -17.61 7.59 14.37
CA GLY A 243 -17.08 7.23 15.69
C GLY A 243 -15.92 6.23 15.71
N MET A 244 -15.58 5.58 14.59
CA MET A 244 -14.32 4.82 14.51
C MET A 244 -13.14 5.80 14.40
N ILE A 245 -12.28 5.79 15.41
CA ILE A 245 -11.09 6.65 15.45
C ILE A 245 -10.12 6.14 14.40
N MET A 246 -9.91 6.93 13.34
CA MET A 246 -8.77 6.75 12.46
C MET A 246 -7.51 6.98 13.28
N ASN A 247 -6.68 5.95 13.38
CA ASN A 247 -5.39 6.10 14.03
C ASN A 247 -4.50 6.90 13.07
N SER A 248 -4.51 8.23 13.17
CA SER A 248 -3.77 9.14 12.29
C SER A 248 -2.27 8.84 12.20
N GLN A 249 -1.73 8.12 13.19
CA GLN A 249 -0.33 7.68 13.19
C GLN A 249 -0.05 6.46 12.31
N ARG A 250 -1.07 5.65 11.97
CA ARG A 250 -0.92 4.48 11.11
C ARG A 250 -1.60 4.75 9.77
N ARG A 251 -0.81 4.77 8.69
CA ARG A 251 -1.25 4.89 7.29
C ARG A 251 -2.18 3.75 6.81
N ASP A 252 -2.68 2.93 7.72
CA ASP A 252 -3.56 1.81 7.41
C ASP A 252 -5.01 2.28 7.57
N TYR A 253 -5.49 3.00 6.56
CA TYR A 253 -6.88 3.43 6.49
C TYR A 253 -7.78 2.20 6.28
N GLU A 254 -8.90 2.21 7.00
CA GLU A 254 -9.99 1.27 6.77
C GLU A 254 -10.86 1.82 5.63
N ILE A 255 -11.04 1.01 4.58
CA ILE A 255 -11.90 1.32 3.45
C ILE A 255 -13.00 0.26 3.41
N TRP A 256 -14.24 0.72 3.28
CA TRP A 256 -15.40 -0.13 3.12
C TRP A 256 -15.80 -0.18 1.65
N LEU A 257 -15.98 -1.40 1.14
CA LEU A 257 -16.44 -1.66 -0.21
C LEU A 257 -17.87 -2.17 -0.11
N VAL A 258 -18.82 -1.36 -0.55
CA VAL A 258 -20.21 -1.77 -0.66
C VAL A 258 -20.39 -2.42 -2.02
N VAL A 259 -20.62 -3.72 -2.04
CA VAL A 259 -20.84 -4.49 -3.27
C VAL A 259 -22.33 -4.70 -3.42
N ARG A 260 -22.89 -4.32 -4.57
CA ARG A 260 -24.32 -4.47 -4.88
C ARG A 260 -24.51 -5.23 -6.18
N LEU A 261 -25.56 -6.05 -6.22
CA LEU A 261 -26.05 -6.64 -7.46
C LEU A 261 -27.04 -5.66 -8.10
N ALA A 262 -26.77 -5.17 -9.31
CA ALA A 262 -27.59 -4.12 -9.91
C ALA A 262 -29.04 -4.59 -10.18
N ASP A 263 -30.01 -3.72 -9.91
CA ASP A 263 -31.46 -3.97 -10.06
C ASP A 263 -31.94 -4.11 -11.50
N SER A 264 -31.20 -3.53 -12.44
CA SER A 264 -31.58 -3.46 -13.84
C SER A 264 -30.45 -3.94 -14.74
N LEU A 265 -30.82 -4.36 -15.95
CA LEU A 265 -29.90 -4.40 -17.08
C LEU A 265 -29.40 -2.96 -17.26
N LEU A 266 -28.28 -2.66 -16.61
CA LEU A 266 -27.57 -1.42 -16.83
C LEU A 266 -27.44 -1.23 -18.33
N THR A 267 -27.62 0.01 -18.79
CA THR A 267 -27.40 0.37 -20.19
C THR A 267 -26.12 -0.34 -20.65
N PRO A 268 -26.20 -1.17 -21.71
CA PRO A 268 -25.06 -1.93 -22.17
C PRO A 268 -23.90 -0.96 -22.35
N ASP A 269 -22.68 -1.42 -22.05
CA ASP A 269 -21.44 -0.67 -22.29
C ASP A 269 -21.35 -0.34 -23.78
N LEU A 270 -22.03 0.72 -24.20
CA LEU A 270 -21.75 1.39 -25.44
C LEU A 270 -20.29 1.84 -25.34
N PRO A 271 -19.55 1.86 -26.45
CA PRO A 271 -18.19 2.37 -26.48
C PRO A 271 -18.24 3.89 -26.26
N GLU A 272 -18.48 4.30 -25.03
CA GLU A 272 -18.27 5.64 -24.56
C GLU A 272 -16.76 5.88 -24.58
N GLU A 273 -16.36 7.04 -25.09
CA GLU A 273 -14.97 7.48 -24.95
C GLU A 273 -14.66 7.53 -23.45
N THR A 274 -13.78 6.64 -23.02
CA THR A 274 -13.37 6.53 -21.62
C THR A 274 -12.01 7.18 -21.45
N ARG A 275 -11.83 7.91 -20.35
CA ARG A 275 -10.54 8.47 -19.99
C ARG A 275 -9.79 7.47 -19.11
N ALA A 276 -8.70 6.91 -19.61
CA ALA A 276 -7.85 6.02 -18.84
C ALA A 276 -6.90 6.82 -17.93
N LEU A 277 -6.89 6.52 -16.63
CA LEU A 277 -5.94 7.07 -15.65
C LEU A 277 -5.11 5.94 -15.05
N ILE A 278 -3.78 6.03 -15.21
CA ILE A 278 -2.85 5.04 -14.67
C ILE A 278 -2.45 5.45 -13.24
N VAL A 279 -2.63 4.52 -12.30
CA VAL A 279 -2.36 4.72 -10.89
C VAL A 279 -1.11 3.95 -10.47
N SER A 280 -0.15 4.70 -9.94
CA SER A 280 1.18 4.22 -9.53
C SER A 280 1.41 4.42 -8.03
N MET A 281 2.57 3.95 -7.56
CA MET A 281 3.03 4.18 -6.19
C MET A 281 3.36 5.65 -5.89
N SER A 282 3.55 6.51 -6.88
CA SER A 282 3.76 7.96 -6.71
C SER A 282 2.48 8.79 -6.85
N THR A 283 1.41 8.24 -7.43
CA THR A 283 0.13 8.96 -7.61
C THR A 283 -0.39 9.55 -6.30
N ARG A 284 -0.69 10.85 -6.30
CA ARG A 284 -1.31 11.54 -5.15
C ARG A 284 -2.82 11.34 -5.18
N VAL A 285 -3.38 10.87 -4.07
CA VAL A 285 -4.81 10.48 -3.97
C VAL A 285 -5.75 11.64 -4.28
N HIS A 286 -5.51 12.83 -3.74
CA HIS A 286 -6.37 14.00 -3.99
C HIS A 286 -6.30 14.51 -5.43
N ALA A 287 -5.12 14.48 -6.06
CA ALA A 287 -4.98 14.85 -7.46
C ALA A 287 -5.75 13.88 -8.35
N LEU A 288 -5.67 12.57 -8.05
CA LEU A 288 -6.44 11.54 -8.73
C LEU A 288 -7.95 11.75 -8.54
N ALA A 289 -8.40 12.02 -7.32
CA ALA A 289 -9.81 12.32 -7.02
C ALA A 289 -10.32 13.54 -7.80
N GLY A 290 -9.54 14.62 -7.86
CA GLY A 290 -9.87 15.82 -8.64
C GLY A 290 -9.99 15.52 -10.14
N ALA A 291 -9.07 14.70 -10.69
CA ALA A 291 -9.12 14.28 -12.09
C ALA A 291 -10.36 13.42 -12.41
N ILE A 292 -10.75 12.53 -11.48
CA ILE A 292 -11.99 11.74 -11.59
C ILE A 292 -13.20 12.68 -11.64
N VAL A 293 -13.35 13.57 -10.65
CA VAL A 293 -14.49 14.49 -10.58
C VAL A 293 -14.57 15.41 -11.79
N SER A 294 -13.43 15.94 -12.27
CA SER A 294 -13.40 16.78 -13.47
C SER A 294 -13.91 16.03 -14.71
N SER A 295 -13.52 14.77 -14.87
CA SER A 295 -13.96 13.96 -16.03
C SER A 295 -15.44 13.61 -15.92
N LEU A 296 -15.93 13.30 -14.72
CA LEU A 296 -17.36 13.00 -14.48
C LEU A 296 -18.25 14.23 -14.70
N LYS A 297 -17.77 15.44 -14.43
CA LYS A 297 -18.49 16.70 -14.78
C LYS A 297 -18.70 16.87 -16.28
N GLU A 298 -17.77 16.37 -17.06
CA GLU A 298 -17.82 16.36 -18.53
C GLU A 298 -18.62 15.16 -19.06
N ASN A 299 -19.30 14.42 -18.17
CA ASN A 299 -20.01 13.18 -18.48
C ASN A 299 -19.13 12.14 -19.18
N THR A 300 -17.84 12.15 -18.87
CA THR A 300 -16.84 11.24 -19.45
C THR A 300 -16.49 10.17 -18.41
N PRO A 301 -16.80 8.88 -18.65
CA PRO A 301 -16.43 7.81 -17.74
C PRO A 301 -14.91 7.68 -17.64
N VAL A 302 -14.45 7.19 -16.48
CA VAL A 302 -13.03 7.08 -16.17
C VAL A 302 -12.66 5.62 -15.91
N ASP A 303 -11.63 5.13 -16.58
CA ASP A 303 -11.05 3.80 -16.32
C ASP A 303 -9.77 3.97 -15.49
N LEU A 304 -9.79 3.53 -14.24
CA LEU A 304 -8.62 3.57 -13.35
C LEU A 304 -7.84 2.27 -13.45
N HIS A 305 -6.59 2.35 -13.90
CA HIS A 305 -5.71 1.19 -14.06
C HIS A 305 -4.64 1.15 -12.98
N GLY A 306 -4.58 0.07 -12.21
CA GLY A 306 -3.56 -0.10 -11.17
C GLY A 306 -3.05 -1.53 -11.04
N ILE A 307 -1.75 -1.67 -10.82
CA ILE A 307 -1.08 -2.95 -10.58
C ILE A 307 -0.61 -3.03 -9.13
N GLY A 308 -1.04 -4.08 -8.45
CA GLY A 308 -0.59 -4.40 -7.10
C GLY A 308 -1.33 -3.66 -5.97
N PRO A 309 -1.08 -4.06 -4.71
CA PRO A 309 -1.93 -3.66 -3.59
C PRO A 309 -1.95 -2.16 -3.30
N VAL A 310 -0.79 -1.50 -3.38
CA VAL A 310 -0.67 -0.06 -3.07
C VAL A 310 -1.45 0.79 -4.07
N CYS A 311 -1.37 0.47 -5.36
CA CYS A 311 -2.09 1.20 -6.40
C CYS A 311 -3.61 1.01 -6.26
N VAL A 312 -4.06 -0.23 -5.99
CA VAL A 312 -5.49 -0.53 -5.75
C VAL A 312 -6.02 0.20 -4.52
N HIS A 313 -5.24 0.29 -3.45
CA HIS A 313 -5.61 1.07 -2.27
C HIS A 313 -5.78 2.55 -2.59
N LYS A 314 -4.84 3.15 -3.33
CA LYS A 314 -4.95 4.55 -3.76
C LYS A 314 -6.14 4.81 -4.67
N MET A 315 -6.47 3.87 -5.56
CA MET A 315 -7.68 3.95 -6.38
C MET A 315 -8.92 4.01 -5.49
N ALA A 316 -9.04 3.07 -4.54
CA ALA A 316 -10.16 3.01 -3.61
C ALA A 316 -10.28 4.28 -2.73
N GLU A 317 -9.14 4.79 -2.24
CA GLU A 317 -9.08 6.02 -1.46
C GLU A 317 -9.48 7.24 -2.30
N ALA A 318 -8.98 7.35 -3.53
CA ALA A 318 -9.33 8.45 -4.43
C ALA A 318 -10.81 8.41 -4.82
N LEU A 319 -11.39 7.23 -5.01
CA LEU A 319 -12.84 7.06 -5.26
C LEU A 319 -13.68 7.48 -4.05
N THR A 320 -13.22 7.18 -2.84
CA THR A 320 -13.86 7.61 -1.60
C THR A 320 -13.89 9.14 -1.51
N VAL A 321 -12.77 9.80 -1.82
CA VAL A 321 -12.66 11.27 -1.86
C VAL A 321 -13.49 11.87 -3.01
N ALA A 322 -13.45 11.26 -4.19
CA ALA A 322 -14.20 11.72 -5.37
C ALA A 322 -15.71 11.66 -5.13
N ALA A 323 -16.23 10.59 -4.52
CA ALA A 323 -17.65 10.44 -4.19
C ALA A 323 -18.14 11.59 -3.29
N GLU A 324 -17.34 11.98 -2.29
CA GLU A 324 -17.67 13.11 -1.43
C GLU A 324 -17.64 14.45 -2.17
N PHE A 325 -16.69 14.66 -3.08
CA PHE A 325 -16.68 15.85 -3.93
C PHE A 325 -17.90 15.91 -4.85
N CYS A 326 -18.25 14.81 -5.52
CA CYS A 326 -19.45 14.73 -6.35
C CYS A 326 -20.72 15.10 -5.55
N ARG A 327 -20.83 14.62 -4.31
CA ARG A 327 -21.93 14.96 -3.39
C ARG A 327 -21.95 16.44 -3.01
N LYS A 328 -20.80 17.00 -2.61
CA LYS A 328 -20.68 18.43 -2.25
C LYS A 328 -21.03 19.36 -3.40
N GLU A 329 -20.66 18.98 -4.61
CA GLU A 329 -20.95 19.74 -5.83
C GLU A 329 -22.33 19.44 -6.42
N LYS A 330 -23.09 18.52 -5.81
CA LYS A 330 -24.44 18.10 -6.24
C LYS A 330 -24.47 17.64 -7.70
N LEU A 331 -23.47 16.86 -8.11
CA LEU A 331 -23.50 16.21 -9.42
C LEU A 331 -24.71 15.27 -9.49
N PRO A 332 -25.38 15.14 -10.66
CA PRO A 332 -26.49 14.23 -10.81
C PRO A 332 -25.98 12.79 -10.64
N GLY A 333 -26.64 12.05 -9.75
CA GLY A 333 -26.37 10.63 -9.57
C GLY A 333 -25.42 10.22 -8.46
N GLU A 334 -25.20 8.91 -8.37
CA GLU A 334 -24.26 8.26 -7.46
C GLU A 334 -23.01 7.82 -8.25
N LEU A 335 -21.84 7.96 -7.64
CA LEU A 335 -20.58 7.49 -8.22
C LEU A 335 -20.52 5.96 -8.08
N LEU A 336 -20.61 5.28 -9.22
CA LEU A 336 -20.58 3.83 -9.29
C LEU A 336 -19.30 3.34 -9.95
N THR A 337 -18.75 2.25 -9.40
CA THR A 337 -17.54 1.62 -9.90
C THR A 337 -17.81 0.18 -10.34
N ARG A 338 -17.30 -0.21 -11.50
CA ARG A 338 -17.31 -1.59 -11.97
C ARG A 338 -15.88 -2.14 -12.03
N PRO A 339 -15.56 -3.16 -11.23
CA PRO A 339 -14.23 -3.76 -11.24
C PRO A 339 -14.10 -4.78 -12.37
N SER A 340 -12.96 -4.75 -13.06
CA SER A 340 -12.56 -5.74 -14.06
C SER A 340 -11.05 -6.02 -13.98
N PHE A 341 -10.61 -7.15 -14.53
CA PHE A 341 -9.18 -7.40 -14.73
C PHE A 341 -8.74 -6.82 -16.07
N TYR A 342 -7.54 -6.26 -16.11
CA TYR A 342 -6.86 -5.92 -17.36
C TYR A 342 -5.48 -6.57 -17.39
N GLN A 343 -4.97 -6.79 -18.60
CA GLN A 343 -3.65 -7.36 -18.83
C GLN A 343 -2.77 -6.33 -19.51
N VAL A 344 -1.55 -6.17 -19.01
CA VAL A 344 -0.53 -5.29 -19.59
C VAL A 344 0.61 -6.17 -20.05
N GLN A 345 1.07 -5.97 -21.29
CA GLN A 345 2.33 -6.57 -21.73
C GLN A 345 3.48 -5.84 -21.04
N SER A 346 4.33 -6.60 -20.35
CA SER A 346 5.53 -6.09 -19.72
C SER A 346 6.71 -6.36 -20.62
N ASP A 347 7.29 -5.28 -21.16
CA ASP A 347 8.54 -5.34 -21.94
C ASP A 347 9.74 -5.72 -21.07
N SER A 348 9.59 -5.69 -19.75
CA SER A 348 10.70 -5.83 -18.80
C SER A 348 11.25 -7.25 -18.69
N GLY A 349 10.55 -8.28 -19.18
CA GLY A 349 11.00 -9.68 -19.13
C GLY A 349 11.22 -10.25 -17.72
N TYR A 350 10.85 -9.52 -16.66
CA TYR A 350 11.13 -9.88 -15.26
C TYR A 350 10.07 -10.76 -14.59
N THR A 351 9.09 -11.28 -15.33
CA THR A 351 8.08 -12.15 -14.75
C THR A 351 8.65 -13.55 -14.50
N ARG A 352 8.57 -14.01 -13.26
CA ARG A 352 9.09 -15.34 -12.86
C ARG A 352 8.43 -16.51 -13.59
N SER A 353 7.23 -16.34 -14.14
CA SER A 353 6.51 -17.41 -14.86
C SER A 353 6.89 -17.51 -16.34
N GLY A 354 7.67 -16.58 -16.89
CA GLY A 354 7.90 -16.49 -18.33
C GLY A 354 6.72 -15.91 -19.11
N ASP A 355 5.58 -15.63 -18.46
CA ASP A 355 4.46 -14.92 -19.07
C ASP A 355 4.78 -13.43 -19.15
N SER A 356 4.81 -12.86 -20.34
CA SER A 356 5.05 -11.42 -20.53
C SER A 356 3.90 -10.55 -20.04
N THR A 357 2.79 -11.12 -19.58
CA THR A 357 1.60 -10.35 -19.18
C THR A 357 1.48 -10.20 -17.67
N ILE A 358 1.29 -8.97 -17.20
CA ILE A 358 0.96 -8.66 -15.80
C ILE A 358 -0.52 -8.35 -15.72
N SER A 359 -1.23 -9.01 -14.81
CA SER A 359 -2.63 -8.70 -14.52
C SER A 359 -2.74 -7.56 -13.51
N GLY A 360 -3.54 -6.55 -13.84
CA GLY A 360 -3.91 -5.46 -12.96
C GLY A 360 -5.43 -5.38 -12.74
N ILE A 361 -5.84 -4.41 -11.93
CA ILE A 361 -7.24 -4.06 -11.69
C ILE A 361 -7.61 -2.82 -12.49
N ASN A 362 -8.70 -2.92 -13.24
CA ASN A 362 -9.39 -1.78 -13.83
C ASN A 362 -10.66 -1.48 -13.01
N LEU A 363 -10.82 -0.22 -12.59
CA LEU A 363 -12.04 0.27 -11.98
C LEU A 363 -12.68 1.29 -12.93
N ARG A 364 -13.76 0.89 -13.61
CA ARG A 364 -14.54 1.78 -14.46
C ARG A 364 -15.50 2.60 -13.61
N VAL A 365 -15.41 3.92 -13.69
CA VAL A 365 -16.12 4.87 -12.85
C VAL A 365 -17.09 5.68 -13.70
N ARG A 366 -18.33 5.80 -13.25
CA ARG A 366 -19.34 6.66 -13.86
C ARG A 366 -20.29 7.23 -12.82
N LEU A 367 -20.98 8.31 -13.18
CA LEU A 367 -22.17 8.75 -12.46
C LEU A 367 -23.36 8.02 -13.07
N GLU A 368 -24.17 7.38 -12.23
CA GLU A 368 -25.50 6.93 -12.65
C GLU A 368 -26.52 7.75 -11.90
N ASP A 369 -27.55 8.22 -12.62
CA ASP A 369 -28.69 8.86 -11.99
C ASP A 369 -29.15 7.97 -10.83
N ALA A 370 -29.19 8.56 -9.64
CA ALA A 370 -29.64 7.86 -8.45
C ALA A 370 -31.04 7.38 -8.82
N PHE A 371 -31.20 6.06 -8.97
CA PHE A 371 -32.50 5.49 -9.26
C PHE A 371 -33.43 6.13 -8.22
N GLU A 372 -34.44 6.85 -8.69
CA GLU A 372 -35.61 7.10 -7.86
C GLU A 372 -36.15 5.71 -7.59
N ILE A 373 -35.66 5.08 -6.53
CA ILE A 373 -36.32 3.95 -5.91
C ILE A 373 -37.67 4.53 -5.60
N ASP A 374 -38.67 4.15 -6.40
CA ASP A 374 -40.01 4.65 -6.27
C ASP A 374 -40.52 4.21 -4.90
N ARG A 375 -40.29 5.08 -3.89
CA ARG A 375 -40.66 4.84 -2.49
C ARG A 375 -42.19 4.82 -2.33
N SER A 376 -42.96 5.00 -3.41
CA SER A 376 -44.41 4.86 -3.39
C SER A 376 -44.89 3.40 -3.41
N LEU A 377 -43.99 2.42 -3.59
CA LEU A 377 -44.33 0.99 -3.61
C LEU A 377 -44.13 0.23 -2.29
N THR A 378 -43.82 0.94 -1.20
CA THR A 378 -43.90 0.43 0.19
C THR A 378 -45.05 1.10 0.93
#